data_AF-A0A7W1NTZ0-F1
#
_entry.id   AF-A0A7W1NTZ0-F1
#
_cell.length_a   1.000
_cell.length_b   1.000
_cell.length_c   1.000
_cell.angle_alpha   90.00
_cell.angle_beta   90.00
_cell.angle_gamma   90.00
#
_symmetry.space_group_name_H-M   'P 1'
#
loop_
_entity.id
_entity.type
_entity.pdbx_description
1 polymer ?
#
loop_
_entity_poly.entity_id
_entity_poly.type
_entity_poly.pdbx_seq_one_letter_code
_entity_poly.pdbx_strand_id
1 'polypeptide(L)'
;MYQWLVFLHILSAFFFFMAHGVSALMAFRLKRETNPERMRAILDFSNFSLPVMYWSLMLLVLAGIGAGIMGHWFAMGWIWAAIVLLVVLWIGMWFYAARFYAPVRKALGMPYREMRGDLAPVAAASEAEIRAAVQRTNPALLGGVSFALIAMILWLMMFKPF
;
A
#
# COMPACT_ATOMS: atom_id res chain seq x y z
N MET A 1 16.08 -1.36 26.13
CA MET A 1 14.68 -1.46 25.64
C MET A 1 14.42 -0.56 24.43
N TYR A 2 14.67 0.76 24.52
CA TYR A 2 14.44 1.71 23.41
C TYR A 2 15.10 1.30 22.07
N GLN A 3 16.38 0.92 22.07
CA GLN A 3 17.09 0.50 20.85
C GLN A 3 16.46 -0.75 20.19
N TRP A 4 15.85 -1.64 20.96
CA TRP A 4 15.12 -2.79 20.42
C TRP A 4 13.84 -2.36 19.70
N LEU A 5 13.14 -1.35 20.19
CA LEU A 5 11.97 -0.79 19.50
C LEU A 5 12.37 -0.09 18.20
N VAL A 6 13.46 0.66 18.20
CA VAL A 6 14.00 1.28 16.99
C VAL A 6 14.39 0.21 15.97
N PHE A 7 15.10 -0.84 16.39
CA PHE A 7 15.44 -1.98 15.54
C PHE A 7 14.18 -2.64 14.96
N LEU A 8 13.18 -2.94 15.78
CA LEU A 8 11.92 -3.54 15.34
C LEU A 8 11.16 -2.64 14.35
N HIS A 9 11.16 -1.32 14.58
CA HIS A 9 10.56 -0.36 13.66
C HIS A 9 11.24 -0.42 12.28
N ILE A 10 12.57 -0.35 12.23
CA ILE A 10 13.33 -0.40 10.97
C ILE A 10 13.17 -1.76 10.27
N LEU A 11 13.29 -2.86 11.01
CA LEU A 11 13.12 -4.21 10.47
C LEU A 11 11.72 -4.41 9.89
N SER A 12 10.69 -3.90 10.58
CA SER A 12 9.31 -3.94 10.11
C SER A 12 9.10 -3.12 8.84
N ALA A 13 9.76 -1.96 8.73
CA ALA A 13 9.74 -1.16 7.50
C ALA A 13 10.31 -1.96 6.31
N PHE A 14 11.43 -2.66 6.52
CA PHE A 14 12.02 -3.53 5.50
C PHE A 14 11.05 -4.62 5.03
N PHE A 15 10.45 -5.37 5.95
CA PHE A 15 9.47 -6.41 5.60
C PHE A 15 8.22 -5.83 4.94
N PHE A 16 7.76 -4.68 5.42
CA PHE A 16 6.64 -3.96 4.82
C PHE A 16 6.94 -3.61 3.36
N PHE A 17 8.07 -2.97 3.06
CA PHE A 17 8.42 -2.60 1.70
C PHE A 17 8.68 -3.81 0.80
N MET A 18 9.20 -4.92 1.34
CA MET A 18 9.38 -6.15 0.58
C MET A 18 8.03 -6.77 0.19
N ALA A 19 7.12 -6.92 1.14
CA ALA A 19 5.78 -7.48 0.87
C ALA A 19 4.93 -6.53 0.01
N HIS A 20 4.89 -5.24 0.35
CA HIS A 20 4.17 -4.23 -0.40
C HIS A 20 4.74 -4.02 -1.80
N GLY A 21 6.07 -4.06 -1.94
CA GLY A 21 6.79 -3.91 -3.20
C GLY A 21 6.43 -4.98 -4.23
N VAL A 22 6.15 -6.22 -3.77
CA VAL A 22 5.60 -7.28 -4.64
C VAL A 22 4.25 -6.87 -5.22
N SER A 23 3.32 -6.39 -4.39
CA SER A 23 2.00 -5.90 -4.85
C SER A 23 2.14 -4.70 -5.80
N ALA A 24 3.04 -3.76 -5.49
CA ALA A 24 3.30 -2.60 -6.33
C ALA A 24 3.86 -3.01 -7.70
N LEU A 25 4.78 -3.98 -7.77
CA LEU A 25 5.29 -4.50 -9.03
C LEU A 25 4.21 -5.21 -9.85
N MET A 26 3.29 -5.94 -9.20
CA MET A 26 2.16 -6.58 -9.86
C MET A 26 1.24 -5.57 -10.55
N ALA A 27 1.08 -4.36 -9.99
CA ALA A 27 0.33 -3.29 -10.65
C ALA A 27 0.96 -2.84 -11.98
N PHE A 28 2.30 -2.75 -12.06
CA PHE A 28 2.99 -2.48 -13.32
C PHE A 28 2.86 -3.64 -14.31
N ARG A 29 2.92 -4.90 -13.83
CA ARG A 29 2.78 -6.08 -14.68
C ARG A 29 1.36 -6.23 -15.24
N LEU A 30 0.35 -5.92 -14.43
CA LEU A 30 -1.06 -5.91 -14.82
C LEU A 30 -1.32 -4.95 -15.98
N LYS A 31 -0.72 -3.74 -15.93
CA LYS A 31 -0.87 -2.71 -16.97
C LYS A 31 -0.46 -3.18 -18.36
N ARG A 32 0.46 -4.14 -18.44
CA ARG A 32 1.03 -4.68 -19.69
C ARG A 32 0.45 -6.03 -20.10
N GLU A 33 -0.36 -6.65 -19.27
CA GLU A 33 -0.93 -7.96 -19.56
C GLU A 33 -2.18 -7.81 -20.44
N THR A 34 -2.45 -8.80 -21.29
CA THR A 34 -3.65 -8.83 -22.15
C THR A 34 -4.50 -10.07 -21.90
N ASN A 35 -3.90 -11.16 -21.42
CA ASN A 35 -4.60 -12.40 -21.14
C ASN A 35 -5.36 -12.29 -19.80
N PRO A 36 -6.70 -12.42 -19.79
CA PRO A 36 -7.51 -12.31 -18.56
C PRO A 36 -7.15 -13.32 -17.47
N GLU A 37 -6.79 -14.55 -17.81
CA GLU A 37 -6.39 -15.57 -16.82
C GLU A 37 -5.10 -15.17 -16.11
N ARG A 38 -4.11 -14.66 -16.87
CA ARG A 38 -2.87 -14.15 -16.29
C ARG A 38 -3.12 -12.91 -15.41
N MET A 39 -4.04 -12.04 -15.79
CA MET A 39 -4.43 -10.90 -14.96
C MET A 39 -5.01 -11.34 -13.61
N ARG A 40 -5.87 -12.38 -13.60
CA ARG A 40 -6.40 -12.96 -12.35
C ARG A 40 -5.27 -13.47 -11.47
N ALA A 41 -4.34 -14.25 -12.03
CA ALA A 41 -3.19 -14.75 -11.28
C ALA A 41 -2.32 -13.63 -10.68
N ILE A 42 -2.06 -12.55 -11.44
CA ILE A 42 -1.33 -11.37 -10.95
C ILE A 42 -2.04 -10.73 -9.75
N LEU A 43 -3.37 -10.59 -9.83
CA LEU A 43 -4.17 -9.97 -8.78
C LEU A 43 -4.33 -10.85 -7.55
N ASP A 44 -4.37 -12.17 -7.70
CA ASP A 44 -4.37 -13.12 -6.58
C ASP A 44 -3.00 -13.17 -5.89
N PHE A 45 -1.91 -13.14 -6.66
CA PHE A 45 -0.57 -13.07 -6.08
C PHE A 45 -0.36 -11.76 -5.30
N SER A 46 -0.90 -10.64 -5.81
CA SER A 46 -0.94 -9.38 -5.07
C SER A 46 -1.68 -9.53 -3.73
N ASN A 47 -2.84 -10.20 -3.71
CA ASN A 47 -3.59 -10.45 -2.48
C ASN A 47 -2.82 -11.31 -1.48
N PHE A 48 -2.07 -12.31 -1.95
CA PHE A 48 -1.27 -13.18 -1.09
C PHE A 48 -0.18 -12.42 -0.31
N SER A 49 0.34 -11.32 -0.86
CA SER A 49 1.34 -10.48 -0.18
C SER A 49 0.77 -9.59 0.94
N LEU A 50 -0.55 -9.35 0.94
CA LEU A 50 -1.19 -8.37 1.83
C LEU A 50 -1.11 -8.74 3.33
N PRO A 51 -1.31 -10.00 3.76
CA PRO A 51 -1.22 -10.33 5.19
C PRO A 51 0.15 -9.99 5.78
N VAL A 52 1.24 -10.34 5.09
CA VAL A 52 2.61 -10.03 5.53
C VAL A 52 2.79 -8.52 5.62
N MET A 53 2.36 -7.78 4.58
CA MET A 53 2.38 -6.32 4.59
C MET A 53 1.64 -5.73 5.79
N TYR A 54 0.41 -6.17 6.07
CA TYR A 54 -0.39 -5.64 7.19
C TYR A 54 0.23 -5.96 8.55
N TRP A 55 0.75 -7.17 8.74
CA TRP A 55 1.47 -7.53 9.98
C TRP A 55 2.73 -6.69 10.17
N SER A 56 3.53 -6.50 9.12
CA SER A 56 4.71 -5.63 9.14
C SER A 56 4.34 -4.18 9.39
N LEU A 57 3.28 -3.66 8.77
CA LEU A 57 2.79 -2.30 9.01
C LEU A 57 2.33 -2.11 10.46
N MET A 58 1.62 -3.07 11.02
CA MET A 58 1.19 -3.01 12.42
C MET A 58 2.39 -2.99 13.36
N LEU A 59 3.36 -3.88 13.16
CA LEU A 59 4.58 -3.92 13.99
C LEU A 59 5.41 -2.65 13.84
N LEU A 60 5.52 -2.11 12.62
CA LEU A 60 6.16 -0.83 12.33
C LEU A 60 5.54 0.30 13.17
N VAL A 61 4.22 0.43 13.13
CA VAL A 61 3.49 1.48 13.86
C VAL A 61 3.61 1.29 15.37
N LEU A 62 3.39 0.09 15.89
CA LEU A 62 3.47 -0.19 17.32
C LEU A 62 4.87 0.06 17.89
N ALA A 63 5.92 -0.40 17.19
CA ALA A 63 7.30 -0.15 17.59
C ALA A 63 7.66 1.35 17.52
N GLY A 64 7.15 2.05 16.50
CA GLY A 64 7.33 3.50 16.33
C GLY A 64 6.66 4.30 17.46
N ILE A 65 5.43 3.94 17.83
CA ILE A 65 4.72 4.55 18.97
C ILE A 65 5.49 4.31 20.27
N GLY A 66 5.90 3.06 20.53
CA GLY A 66 6.68 2.74 21.73
C GLY A 66 7.99 3.52 21.81
N ALA A 67 8.74 3.61 20.71
CA ALA A 67 9.95 4.42 20.63
C ALA A 67 9.66 5.91 20.82
N GLY A 68 8.58 6.43 20.25
CA GLY A 68 8.15 7.82 20.41
C GLY A 68 7.78 8.19 21.85
N ILE A 69 7.12 7.28 22.59
CA ILE A 69 6.80 7.46 24.01
C ILE A 69 8.10 7.49 24.82
N MET A 70 8.96 6.48 24.65
CA MET A 70 10.23 6.37 25.39
C MET A 70 11.21 7.51 25.10
N GLY A 71 11.19 8.03 23.87
CA GLY A 71 12.02 9.15 23.43
C GLY A 71 11.42 10.53 23.70
N HIS A 72 10.21 10.62 24.25
CA HIS A 72 9.46 11.87 24.43
C HIS A 72 9.27 12.67 23.13
N TRP A 73 9.18 11.98 21.98
CA TRP A 73 9.16 12.62 20.66
C TRP A 73 7.83 13.23 20.27
N PHE A 74 6.73 12.87 20.93
CA PHE A 74 5.39 13.42 20.64
C PHE A 74 5.24 14.91 20.96
N ALA A 75 6.23 15.51 21.63
CA ALA A 75 6.31 16.97 21.79
C ALA A 75 6.90 17.69 20.55
N MET A 76 7.52 16.95 19.62
CA MET A 76 8.20 17.50 18.45
C MET A 76 7.26 17.52 17.25
N GLY A 77 7.38 18.52 16.38
CA GLY A 77 6.47 18.63 15.23
C GLY A 77 6.76 17.57 14.14
N TRP A 78 8.02 17.17 13.95
CA TRP A 78 8.42 16.25 12.88
C TRP A 78 7.70 14.90 12.94
N ILE A 79 7.40 14.39 14.13
CA ILE A 79 6.74 13.09 14.29
C ILE A 79 5.27 13.18 13.86
N TRP A 80 4.60 14.28 14.20
CA TRP A 80 3.22 14.52 13.79
C TRP A 80 3.12 14.73 12.29
N ALA A 81 4.05 15.49 11.70
CA ALA A 81 4.12 15.65 10.24
C ALA A 81 4.25 14.28 9.55
N ALA A 82 5.14 13.41 10.04
CA ALA A 82 5.31 12.09 9.45
C ALA A 82 4.10 11.17 9.63
N ILE A 83 3.44 11.21 10.80
CA ILE A 83 2.20 10.45 11.05
C ILE A 83 1.08 10.91 10.11
N VAL A 84 0.89 12.23 9.97
CA VAL A 84 -0.11 12.79 9.05
C VAL A 84 0.18 12.36 7.61
N LEU A 85 1.44 12.46 7.16
CA LEU A 85 1.82 12.01 5.82
C LEU A 85 1.58 10.50 5.62
N LEU A 86 1.88 9.66 6.62
CA LEU A 86 1.61 8.22 6.57
C LEU A 86 0.12 7.94 6.44
N VAL A 87 -0.72 8.61 7.23
CA VAL A 87 -2.18 8.46 7.20
C VAL A 87 -2.75 8.92 5.86
N VAL A 88 -2.33 10.10 5.38
CA VAL A 88 -2.74 10.63 4.06
C VAL A 88 -2.36 9.66 2.94
N LEU A 89 -1.14 9.13 2.98
CA LEU A 89 -0.68 8.14 2.00
C LEU A 89 -1.53 6.87 2.06
N TRP A 90 -1.73 6.31 3.25
CA TRP A 90 -2.50 5.07 3.43
C TRP A 90 -3.94 5.21 2.95
N ILE A 91 -4.61 6.29 3.36
CA ILE A 91 -5.97 6.62 2.92
C ILE A 91 -5.99 6.81 1.40
N GLY A 92 -5.08 7.62 0.86
CA GLY A 92 -4.98 7.87 -0.58
C GLY A 92 -4.84 6.59 -1.40
N MET A 93 -3.97 5.67 -0.97
CA MET A 93 -3.81 4.37 -1.63
C MET A 93 -5.07 3.50 -1.54
N TRP A 94 -5.75 3.49 -0.39
CA TRP A 94 -6.99 2.75 -0.22
C TRP A 94 -8.10 3.27 -1.15
N PHE A 95 -8.30 4.59 -1.21
CA PHE A 95 -9.23 5.23 -2.15
C PHE A 95 -8.86 4.93 -3.60
N TYR A 96 -7.57 4.99 -3.94
CA TYR A 96 -7.09 4.67 -5.29
C TYR A 96 -7.39 3.22 -5.66
N ALA A 97 -7.12 2.28 -4.75
CA ALA A 97 -7.40 0.86 -4.95
C ALA A 97 -8.90 0.59 -5.17
N ALA A 98 -9.75 1.16 -4.32
CA ALA A 98 -11.20 1.05 -4.48
C ALA A 98 -11.68 1.66 -5.80
N ARG A 99 -11.13 2.81 -6.21
CA ARG A 99 -11.59 3.54 -7.39
C ARG A 99 -11.15 2.94 -8.73
N PHE A 100 -9.94 2.37 -8.78
CA PHE A 100 -9.30 1.97 -10.04
C PHE A 100 -9.00 0.47 -10.14
N TYR A 101 -8.69 -0.22 -9.04
CA TYR A 101 -8.41 -1.67 -9.07
C TYR A 101 -9.64 -2.54 -8.78
N ALA A 102 -10.59 -2.07 -7.95
CA ALA A 102 -11.84 -2.82 -7.74
C ALA A 102 -12.63 -3.02 -9.05
N PRO A 103 -12.76 -2.03 -9.96
CA PRO A 103 -13.40 -2.25 -11.26
C PRO A 103 -12.69 -3.29 -12.13
N VAL A 104 -11.34 -3.37 -12.05
CA VAL A 104 -10.58 -4.40 -12.80
C VAL A 104 -10.91 -5.79 -12.26
N ARG A 105 -10.92 -5.96 -10.94
CA ARG A 105 -11.29 -7.24 -10.30
C ARG A 105 -12.73 -7.63 -10.63
N LYS A 106 -13.67 -6.68 -10.58
CA LYS A 106 -15.06 -6.87 -10.98
C LYS A 106 -15.19 -7.31 -12.44
N ALA A 107 -14.52 -6.63 -13.37
CA ALA A 107 -14.54 -6.97 -14.79
C ALA A 107 -13.94 -8.36 -15.08
N LEU A 108 -12.97 -8.80 -14.28
CA LEU A 108 -12.39 -10.15 -14.40
C LEU A 108 -13.24 -11.25 -13.76
N GLY A 109 -14.35 -10.90 -13.11
CA GLY A 109 -15.19 -11.84 -12.37
C GLY A 109 -14.51 -12.37 -11.10
N MET A 110 -13.72 -11.54 -10.43
CA MET A 110 -13.07 -11.86 -9.15
C MET A 110 -13.81 -11.21 -7.98
N PRO A 111 -13.65 -11.70 -6.73
CA PRO A 111 -14.08 -10.95 -5.55
C PRO A 111 -13.41 -9.58 -5.53
N TYR A 112 -14.15 -8.53 -5.19
CA TYR A 112 -13.65 -7.16 -5.22
C TYR A 112 -14.13 -6.39 -3.99
N ARG A 113 -13.38 -5.37 -3.59
CA ARG A 113 -13.70 -4.53 -2.44
C ARG A 113 -14.11 -3.14 -2.90
N GLU A 114 -15.30 -2.72 -2.50
CA GLU A 114 -15.73 -1.32 -2.61
C GLU A 114 -15.73 -0.67 -1.22
N MET A 115 -16.07 0.62 -1.16
CA MET A 115 -16.16 1.39 0.09
C MET A 115 -17.02 0.71 1.16
N ARG A 116 -18.08 0.01 0.72
CA ARG A 116 -19.08 -0.63 1.58
C ARG A 116 -18.70 -2.05 2.02
N GLY A 117 -17.58 -2.60 1.56
CA GLY A 117 -17.11 -3.93 1.94
C GLY A 117 -16.74 -4.81 0.76
N ASP A 118 -16.53 -6.10 1.07
CA ASP A 118 -16.19 -7.13 0.10
C ASP A 118 -17.46 -7.62 -0.62
N LEU A 119 -17.36 -7.71 -1.94
CA LEU A 119 -18.45 -8.12 -2.83
C LEU A 119 -18.10 -9.43 -3.53
N ALA A 120 -19.12 -10.27 -3.69
CA ALA A 120 -19.00 -11.54 -4.39
C ALA A 120 -18.63 -11.33 -5.87
N PRO A 121 -17.96 -12.32 -6.49
CA PRO A 121 -17.71 -12.33 -7.93
C PRO A 121 -19.00 -12.13 -8.74
N VAL A 122 -18.88 -11.39 -9.84
CA VAL A 122 -19.91 -11.28 -10.88
C VAL A 122 -19.42 -11.95 -12.16
N ALA A 123 -20.29 -12.12 -13.15
CA ALA A 123 -19.88 -12.62 -14.46
C ALA A 123 -18.77 -11.74 -15.04
N ALA A 124 -17.77 -12.38 -15.67
CA ALA A 124 -16.68 -11.65 -16.31
C ALA A 124 -17.22 -10.77 -17.45
N ALA A 125 -16.70 -9.56 -17.53
CA ALA A 125 -17.05 -8.59 -18.56
C ALA A 125 -16.39 -8.94 -19.91
N SER A 126 -16.76 -8.22 -20.96
CA SER A 126 -16.12 -8.37 -22.27
C SER A 126 -14.64 -7.98 -22.20
N GLU A 127 -13.82 -8.50 -23.13
CA GLU A 127 -12.40 -8.13 -23.17
C GLU A 127 -12.16 -6.64 -23.34
N ALA A 128 -13.04 -5.95 -24.08
CA ALA A 128 -12.96 -4.51 -24.29
C ALA A 128 -13.14 -3.74 -22.96
N GLU A 129 -14.10 -4.17 -22.13
CA GLU A 129 -14.35 -3.57 -20.82
C GLU A 129 -13.21 -3.85 -19.84
N ILE A 130 -12.65 -5.07 -19.85
CA ILE A 130 -11.47 -5.42 -19.04
C ILE A 130 -10.28 -4.54 -19.41
N ARG A 131 -9.98 -4.41 -20.71
CA ARG A 131 -8.91 -3.54 -21.20
C ARG A 131 -9.14 -2.08 -20.81
N ALA A 132 -10.36 -1.57 -20.97
CA ALA A 132 -10.70 -0.21 -20.58
C ALA A 132 -10.49 0.02 -19.07
N ALA A 133 -10.86 -0.94 -18.21
CA ALA A 133 -10.66 -0.84 -16.77
C ALA A 133 -9.16 -0.80 -16.40
N VAL A 134 -8.34 -1.69 -16.98
CA VAL A 134 -6.88 -1.69 -16.78
C VAL A 134 -6.24 -0.41 -17.31
N GLN A 135 -6.74 0.15 -18.40
CA GLN A 135 -6.19 1.40 -18.95
C GLN A 135 -6.40 2.62 -18.05
N ARG A 136 -7.39 2.59 -17.16
CA ARG A 136 -7.62 3.67 -16.18
C ARG A 136 -6.67 3.63 -14.99
N THR A 137 -5.95 2.52 -14.76
CA THR A 137 -4.93 2.46 -13.69
C THR A 137 -3.69 3.22 -14.11
N ASN A 138 -2.97 3.81 -13.15
CA ASN A 138 -1.73 4.53 -13.36
C ASN A 138 -0.72 4.15 -12.26
N PRO A 139 -0.07 2.99 -12.39
CA PRO A 139 0.89 2.50 -11.39
C PRO A 139 2.11 3.42 -11.26
N ALA A 140 2.51 4.13 -12.32
CA ALA A 140 3.64 5.05 -12.28
C ALA A 140 3.35 6.29 -11.43
N LEU A 141 2.17 6.91 -11.61
CA LEU A 141 1.74 8.03 -10.78
C LEU A 141 1.61 7.62 -9.32
N LEU A 142 0.93 6.50 -9.05
CA LEU A 142 0.75 6.00 -7.69
C LEU A 142 2.12 5.71 -7.04
N GLY A 143 2.99 4.97 -7.72
CA GLY A 143 4.33 4.64 -7.23
C GLY A 143 5.20 5.86 -7.01
N GLY A 144 5.18 6.83 -7.93
CA GLY A 144 5.96 8.07 -7.81
C GLY A 144 5.53 8.95 -6.64
N VAL A 145 4.22 9.16 -6.47
CA VAL A 145 3.67 9.92 -5.33
C VAL A 145 3.96 9.20 -4.01
N SER A 146 3.75 7.88 -3.96
CA SER A 146 4.06 7.10 -2.77
C SER A 146 5.54 7.17 -2.41
N PHE A 147 6.43 7.03 -3.40
CA PHE A 147 7.87 7.11 -3.16
C PHE A 147 8.29 8.48 -2.62
N ALA A 148 7.78 9.58 -3.19
CA ALA A 148 8.08 10.93 -2.72
C ALA A 148 7.61 11.16 -1.27
N LEU A 149 6.40 10.71 -0.92
CA LEU A 149 5.87 10.81 0.44
C LEU A 149 6.66 9.96 1.44
N ILE A 150 7.03 8.73 1.07
CA ILE A 150 7.87 7.86 1.90
C ILE A 150 9.27 8.46 2.10
N ALA A 151 9.88 9.03 1.05
CA ALA A 151 11.16 9.71 1.16
C ALA A 151 11.09 10.93 2.11
N MET A 152 9.99 11.68 2.07
CA MET A 152 9.74 12.77 3.01
C MET A 152 9.60 12.27 4.46
N ILE A 153 8.85 11.18 4.68
CA ILE A 153 8.72 10.55 6.00
C ILE A 153 10.09 10.10 6.52
N LEU A 154 10.89 9.44 5.68
CA LEU A 154 12.25 9.02 6.05
C LEU A 154 13.12 10.23 6.43
N TRP A 155 13.06 11.30 5.64
CA TRP A 155 13.77 12.54 5.93
C TRP A 155 13.35 13.14 7.29
N LEU A 156 12.04 13.24 7.57
CA LEU A 156 11.54 13.70 8.86
C LEU A 156 12.06 12.84 10.03
N MET A 157 12.06 11.51 9.87
CA MET A 157 12.53 10.58 10.90
C MET A 157 14.04 10.68 11.17
N MET A 158 14.82 10.91 10.12
CA MET A 158 16.28 10.96 10.18
C MET A 158 16.80 12.31 10.70
N PHE A 159 16.29 13.41 10.14
CA PHE A 159 16.84 14.74 10.41
C PHE A 159 16.10 15.50 11.50
N LYS A 160 14.86 15.13 11.83
CA LYS A 160 14.09 15.69 12.96
C LYS A 160 14.12 17.23 13.01
N PRO A 161 13.73 17.92 11.92
CA PRO A 161 14.02 19.35 11.72
C PRO A 161 13.30 20.33 12.67
N PHE A 162 12.25 19.91 13.37
CA PHE A 162 11.43 20.75 14.26
C PHE A 162 10.59 19.95 15.25
#